data_AF-A0A226CY50-F1
#
_entry.id   AF-A0A226CY50-F1
#
_cell.length_a   1.000
_cell.length_b   1.000
_cell.length_c   1.000
_cell.angle_alpha   90.00
_cell.angle_beta   90.00
_cell.angle_gamma   90.00
#
_symmetry.space_group_name_H-M   'P 1'
#
loop_
_entity.id
_entity.type
_entity.pdbx_description
1 polymer ?
#
loop_
_entity_poly.entity_id
_entity_poly.type
_entity_poly.pdbx_seq_one_letter_code
_entity_poly.pdbx_strand_id
1 'polypeptide(L)'
;MPKKLPPEVDPLINQFSKDGLSCRQISDKLRGSGYNCRSTEPKKHQPPKVVTSAIIRKIDLQTYKETHRANDRWENNSGSLTPLLKAVRKSSGKETVRIMCYFGLTLFNLQDCKGYSKIYYKKPGKFDPEFVFQKIEKFCNKFMVVGALGGRGTLPLIQVPTKLYPGQTDNFVRHDAASSFTSRLTTKSAADLKQILGIAIIPKSEIPVKSPRTSPMDFFAFGLLKQKL
;
A
#
# COMPACT_ATOMS: atom_id res chain seq x y z
N MET A 1 -20.39 -14.37 -23.54
CA MET A 1 -20.30 -13.19 -24.43
C MET A 1 -21.67 -12.53 -24.47
N PRO A 2 -21.77 -11.20 -24.33
CA PRO A 2 -23.07 -10.52 -24.48
C PRO A 2 -23.58 -10.76 -25.90
N LYS A 3 -24.86 -11.17 -26.03
CA LYS A 3 -25.49 -11.28 -27.34
C LYS A 3 -25.59 -9.87 -27.92
N LYS A 4 -25.01 -9.65 -29.11
CA LYS A 4 -25.18 -8.38 -29.83
C LYS A 4 -26.66 -8.20 -30.13
N LEU A 5 -27.19 -7.00 -29.87
CA LEU A 5 -28.53 -6.66 -30.29
C LEU A 5 -28.59 -6.63 -31.83
N PRO A 6 -29.73 -6.96 -32.44
CA PRO A 6 -29.93 -6.78 -33.87
C PRO A 6 -29.70 -5.30 -34.27
N PRO A 7 -29.13 -5.02 -35.45
CA PRO A 7 -28.80 -3.65 -35.88
C PRO A 7 -30.04 -2.74 -36.03
N GLU A 8 -31.22 -3.33 -36.20
CA GLU A 8 -32.52 -2.62 -36.22
C GLU A 8 -32.91 -1.98 -34.88
N VAL A 9 -32.22 -2.31 -33.78
CA VAL A 9 -32.48 -1.75 -32.44
C VAL A 9 -31.79 -0.40 -32.23
N ASP A 10 -30.70 -0.12 -32.94
CA ASP A 10 -29.91 1.11 -32.77
C ASP A 10 -30.71 2.39 -33.08
N PRO A 11 -31.54 2.46 -34.14
CA PRO A 11 -32.42 3.61 -34.38
C PRO A 11 -33.39 3.89 -33.22
N LEU A 12 -33.94 2.83 -32.61
CA LEU A 12 -34.89 2.94 -31.49
C LEU A 12 -34.20 3.47 -30.22
N ILE A 13 -32.99 2.99 -29.93
CA ILE A 13 -32.19 3.48 -28.80
C ILE A 13 -31.87 4.97 -28.99
N ASN A 14 -31.48 5.36 -30.20
CA ASN A 14 -31.18 6.76 -30.51
C ASN A 14 -32.40 7.66 -30.40
N GLN A 15 -33.57 7.19 -30.83
CA GLN A 15 -34.83 7.92 -30.69
C GLN A 15 -35.21 8.09 -29.20
N PHE A 16 -35.19 7.02 -28.41
CA PHE A 16 -35.51 7.12 -26.98
C PHE A 16 -34.52 7.99 -26.20
N SER A 17 -33.25 8.00 -26.61
CA SER A 17 -32.25 8.91 -26.06
C SER A 17 -32.58 10.39 -26.36
N LYS A 18 -32.99 10.70 -27.60
CA LYS A 18 -33.45 12.05 -27.99
C LYS A 18 -34.70 12.49 -27.24
N ASP A 19 -35.59 11.55 -26.93
CA ASP A 19 -36.79 11.77 -26.12
C ASP A 19 -36.49 11.93 -24.62
N GLY A 20 -35.21 11.86 -24.21
CA GLY A 20 -34.77 12.09 -22.83
C GLY A 20 -35.01 10.91 -21.88
N LEU A 21 -35.23 9.69 -22.40
CA LEU A 21 -35.46 8.52 -21.55
C LEU A 21 -34.16 8.07 -20.88
N SER A 22 -34.25 7.71 -19.60
CA SER A 22 -33.15 7.03 -18.89
C SER A 22 -32.88 5.64 -19.46
N CYS A 23 -31.66 5.13 -19.29
CA CYS A 23 -31.27 3.77 -19.72
C CYS A 23 -32.23 2.68 -19.24
N ARG A 24 -32.82 2.84 -18.04
CA ARG A 24 -33.81 1.92 -17.49
C ARG A 24 -35.12 1.96 -18.28
N GLN A 25 -35.65 3.15 -18.56
CA GLN A 25 -36.86 3.34 -19.37
C GLN A 25 -36.67 2.83 -20.81
N ILE A 26 -35.49 3.03 -21.39
CA ILE A 26 -35.11 2.48 -22.70
C ILE A 26 -35.15 0.94 -22.65
N SER A 27 -34.53 0.32 -21.63
CA SER A 27 -34.52 -1.13 -21.45
C SER A 27 -35.92 -1.71 -21.22
N ASP A 28 -36.83 -0.97 -20.59
CA ASP A 28 -38.21 -1.39 -20.35
C ASP A 28 -39.04 -1.33 -21.63
N LYS A 29 -38.89 -0.25 -22.43
CA LYS A 29 -39.52 -0.15 -23.74
C LYS A 29 -39.05 -1.24 -24.70
N LEU A 30 -37.74 -1.50 -24.77
CA LEU A 30 -37.19 -2.55 -25.63
C LEU A 30 -37.69 -3.94 -25.21
N ARG A 31 -37.84 -4.20 -23.91
CA ARG A 31 -38.46 -5.44 -23.40
C ARG A 31 -39.92 -5.57 -23.82
N GLY A 32 -40.69 -4.48 -23.78
CA GLY A 32 -42.07 -4.45 -24.28
C GLY A 32 -42.19 -4.80 -25.76
N SER A 33 -41.17 -4.46 -26.56
CA SER A 33 -41.07 -4.81 -27.99
C SER A 33 -40.49 -6.21 -28.27
N GLY A 34 -40.31 -7.05 -27.24
CA GLY A 34 -39.79 -8.42 -27.39
C GLY A 34 -38.27 -8.55 -27.40
N TYR A 35 -37.52 -7.46 -27.23
CA TYR A 35 -36.05 -7.51 -27.14
C TYR A 35 -35.60 -7.84 -25.71
N ASN A 36 -34.81 -8.90 -25.55
CA ASN A 36 -34.27 -9.30 -24.26
C ASN A 36 -33.02 -8.47 -23.90
N CYS A 37 -33.24 -7.25 -23.41
CA CYS A 37 -32.18 -6.37 -22.93
C CYS A 37 -31.79 -6.79 -21.50
N ARG A 38 -30.76 -7.64 -21.37
CA ARG A 38 -30.05 -7.75 -20.10
C ARG A 38 -29.11 -6.56 -19.99
N SER A 39 -29.52 -5.53 -19.26
CA SER A 39 -28.60 -4.52 -18.77
C SER A 39 -27.48 -5.23 -18.02
N THR A 40 -26.29 -5.28 -18.61
CA THR A 40 -25.05 -5.51 -17.86
C THR A 40 -24.63 -4.20 -17.24
N GLU A 41 -25.56 -3.50 -16.59
CA GLU A 41 -25.17 -2.48 -15.63
C GLU A 41 -24.15 -3.14 -14.71
N PRO A 42 -22.91 -2.62 -14.64
CA PRO A 42 -21.95 -3.15 -13.70
C PRO A 42 -22.65 -3.08 -12.35
N LYS A 43 -22.91 -4.26 -11.74
CA LYS A 43 -23.59 -4.38 -10.45
C LYS A 43 -23.11 -3.21 -9.61
N LYS A 44 -24.02 -2.29 -9.19
CA LYS A 44 -23.68 -1.14 -8.34
C LYS A 44 -22.61 -1.63 -7.39
N HIS A 45 -21.40 -1.11 -7.56
CA HIS A 45 -20.24 -1.65 -6.87
C HIS A 45 -20.55 -1.44 -5.40
N GLN A 46 -20.95 -2.51 -4.70
CA GLN A 46 -21.12 -2.43 -3.26
C GLN A 46 -19.77 -1.89 -2.77
N PRO A 47 -19.77 -0.79 -1.99
CA PRO A 47 -18.52 -0.26 -1.48
C PRO A 47 -17.77 -1.45 -0.89
N PRO A 48 -16.50 -1.68 -1.28
CA PRO A 48 -15.76 -2.82 -0.80
C PRO A 48 -15.91 -2.85 0.71
N LYS A 49 -16.33 -4.01 1.24
CA LYS A 49 -16.50 -4.20 2.68
C LYS A 49 -15.28 -3.56 3.35
N VAL A 50 -15.53 -2.57 4.21
CA VAL A 50 -14.50 -1.83 4.96
C VAL A 50 -13.39 -2.79 5.32
N VAL A 51 -12.12 -2.43 5.07
CA VAL A 51 -10.95 -3.24 5.47
C VAL A 51 -11.20 -3.71 6.89
N THR A 52 -11.63 -4.95 7.04
CA THR A 52 -11.96 -5.43 8.37
C THR A 52 -10.64 -5.61 9.11
N SER A 53 -10.63 -5.38 10.41
CA SER A 53 -9.52 -5.74 11.30
C SER A 53 -9.03 -7.18 11.06
N ALA A 54 -9.87 -8.07 10.53
CA ALA A 54 -9.51 -9.41 10.11
C ALA A 54 -8.51 -9.47 8.93
N ILE A 55 -8.56 -8.55 7.96
CA ILE A 55 -7.58 -8.49 6.86
C ILE A 55 -6.22 -8.06 7.41
N ILE A 56 -6.20 -7.03 8.26
CA ILE A 56 -4.96 -6.57 8.91
C ILE A 56 -4.38 -7.67 9.79
N ARG A 57 -5.20 -8.36 10.59
CA ARG A 57 -4.74 -9.52 11.38
C ARG A 57 -4.16 -10.65 10.54
N LYS A 58 -4.74 -10.94 9.36
CA LYS A 58 -4.20 -11.95 8.43
C LYS A 58 -2.84 -11.51 7.87
N ILE A 59 -2.76 -10.24 7.49
CA ILE A 59 -1.52 -9.59 7.06
C ILE A 59 -0.45 -9.71 8.16
N ASP A 60 -0.76 -9.27 9.40
CA ASP A 60 0.15 -9.34 10.56
C ASP A 60 0.68 -10.75 10.79
N LEU A 61 -0.22 -11.74 10.82
CA LEU A 61 0.15 -13.12 11.09
C LEU A 61 1.08 -13.68 9.99
N GLN A 62 0.85 -13.28 8.74
CA GLN A 62 1.65 -13.73 7.60
C GLN A 62 3.02 -13.02 7.59
N THR A 63 3.04 -11.71 7.81
CA THR A 63 4.26 -10.91 7.90
C THR A 63 5.14 -11.36 9.07
N TYR A 64 4.55 -11.66 10.25
CA TYR A 64 5.28 -12.15 11.41
C TYR A 64 6.01 -13.47 11.12
N LYS A 65 5.29 -14.48 10.60
CA LYS A 65 5.86 -15.80 10.30
C LYS A 65 7.02 -15.73 9.32
N GLU A 66 6.94 -14.85 8.33
CA GLU A 66 7.95 -14.76 7.29
C GLU A 66 9.14 -13.89 7.65
N THR A 67 8.89 -12.78 8.35
CA THR A 67 9.97 -11.94 8.86
C THR A 67 10.78 -12.67 9.90
N HIS A 68 10.16 -13.51 10.74
CA HIS A 68 10.92 -14.38 11.64
C HIS A 68 11.83 -15.35 10.88
N ARG A 69 11.29 -16.10 9.90
CA ARG A 69 12.09 -17.04 9.09
C ARG A 69 13.18 -16.39 8.25
N ALA A 70 12.96 -15.15 7.83
CA ALA A 70 13.93 -14.41 7.03
C ALA A 70 14.97 -13.73 7.91
N ASN A 71 14.61 -13.28 9.12
CA ASN A 71 15.57 -12.82 10.10
C ASN A 71 16.46 -13.97 10.56
N ASP A 72 15.91 -15.16 10.83
CA ASP A 72 16.71 -16.34 11.17
C ASP A 72 17.72 -16.63 10.03
N ARG A 73 17.28 -16.56 8.77
CA ARG A 73 18.20 -16.73 7.62
C ARG A 73 19.20 -15.59 7.50
N TRP A 74 18.79 -14.35 7.74
CA TRP A 74 19.66 -13.19 7.62
C TRP A 74 20.72 -13.19 8.71
N GLU A 75 20.37 -13.41 9.98
CA GLU A 75 21.33 -13.54 11.08
C GLU A 75 22.34 -14.67 10.84
N ASN A 76 21.88 -15.80 10.28
CA ASN A 76 22.74 -16.92 9.93
C ASN A 76 23.63 -16.65 8.70
N ASN A 77 23.20 -15.80 7.76
CA ASN A 77 23.92 -15.53 6.50
C ASN A 77 24.70 -14.20 6.49
N SER A 78 24.40 -13.26 7.39
CA SER A 78 25.04 -11.93 7.45
C SER A 78 26.39 -12.01 8.18
N GLY A 79 27.34 -12.74 7.60
CA GLY A 79 28.72 -12.80 8.07
C GLY A 79 29.45 -11.44 8.08
N SER A 80 28.89 -10.39 7.46
CA SER A 80 29.55 -9.08 7.32
C SER A 80 29.14 -8.01 8.34
N LEU A 81 27.99 -8.13 9.01
CA LEU A 81 27.57 -7.17 10.06
C LEU A 81 27.95 -7.62 11.48
N THR A 82 28.32 -8.90 11.62
CA THR A 82 28.77 -9.49 12.87
C THR A 82 30.04 -8.86 13.44
N PRO A 83 31.05 -8.41 12.69
CA PRO A 83 32.23 -7.76 13.27
C PRO A 83 31.91 -6.42 13.94
N LEU A 84 31.08 -5.58 13.31
CA LEU A 84 30.68 -4.28 13.85
C LEU A 84 29.82 -4.45 15.11
N LEU A 85 28.83 -5.34 15.06
CA LEU A 85 27.98 -5.66 16.21
C LEU A 85 28.77 -6.32 17.35
N LYS A 86 29.74 -7.20 17.05
CA LYS A 86 30.64 -7.80 18.05
C LYS A 86 31.58 -6.76 18.66
N ALA A 87 32.15 -5.86 17.87
CA ALA A 87 33.02 -4.78 18.35
C ALA A 87 32.27 -3.82 19.31
N VAL A 88 31.04 -3.47 18.96
CA VAL A 88 30.14 -2.67 19.79
C VAL A 88 29.74 -3.40 21.08
N ARG A 89 29.53 -4.72 21.04
CA ARG A 89 29.25 -5.54 22.24
C ARG A 89 30.45 -5.54 23.20
N LYS A 90 31.66 -5.71 22.65
CA LYS A 90 32.92 -5.79 23.40
C LYS A 90 33.30 -4.49 24.10
N SER A 91 33.00 -3.33 23.50
CA SER A 91 33.37 -2.02 24.07
C SER A 91 32.46 -1.56 25.21
N SER A 92 31.25 -2.12 25.35
CA SER A 92 30.26 -1.62 26.31
C SER A 92 30.33 -2.23 27.71
N GLY A 93 31.07 -3.33 27.92
CA GLY A 93 31.28 -3.98 29.24
C GLY A 93 30.02 -4.51 29.94
N LYS A 94 28.83 -4.21 29.40
CA LYS A 94 27.52 -4.67 29.86
C LYS A 94 26.89 -5.46 28.71
N GLU A 95 26.13 -6.49 29.06
CA GLU A 95 25.35 -7.28 28.11
C GLU A 95 24.15 -6.48 27.59
N THR A 96 24.42 -5.35 26.95
CA THR A 96 23.40 -4.51 26.31
C THR A 96 22.91 -5.22 25.06
N VAL A 97 21.74 -5.87 25.16
CA VAL A 97 21.01 -6.37 24.01
C VAL A 97 20.52 -5.16 23.20
N ARG A 98 21.30 -4.76 22.18
CA ARG A 98 20.88 -3.73 21.25
C ARG A 98 19.86 -4.34 20.28
N ILE A 99 18.58 -4.07 20.52
CA ILE A 99 17.52 -4.41 19.58
C ILE A 99 17.44 -3.27 18.57
N MET A 100 17.83 -3.53 17.33
CA MET A 100 17.63 -2.59 16.24
C MET A 100 16.21 -2.76 15.70
N CYS A 101 15.44 -1.66 15.66
CA CYS A 101 14.09 -1.61 15.11
C CYS A 101 14.04 -0.61 13.96
N TYR A 102 13.49 -1.04 12.83
CA TYR A 102 13.19 -0.22 11.67
C TYR A 102 11.70 0.07 11.68
N PHE A 103 11.29 1.32 11.45
CA PHE A 103 9.88 1.65 11.27
C PHE A 103 9.65 2.16 9.85
N GLY A 104 8.44 2.00 9.34
CA GLY A 104 8.11 2.48 8.02
C GLY A 104 6.62 2.68 7.86
N LEU A 105 6.26 3.47 6.86
CA LEU A 105 4.92 3.57 6.35
C LEU A 105 4.85 3.03 4.94
N THR A 106 3.73 2.41 4.61
CA THR A 106 3.41 2.16 3.22
C THR A 106 1.93 2.33 2.96
N LEU A 107 1.63 2.73 1.72
CA LEU A 107 0.27 2.75 1.21
C LEU A 107 -0.01 1.41 0.53
N PHE A 108 -1.13 0.80 0.93
CA PHE A 108 -1.70 -0.36 0.27
C PHE A 108 -2.95 0.04 -0.50
N ASN A 109 -3.11 -0.48 -1.71
CA ASN A 109 -4.34 -0.35 -2.46
C ASN A 109 -5.24 -1.54 -2.14
N LEU A 110 -6.46 -1.30 -1.66
CA LEU A 110 -7.45 -2.34 -1.36
C LEU A 110 -7.86 -3.19 -2.57
N GLN A 111 -7.61 -2.67 -3.77
CA GLN A 111 -8.01 -3.28 -5.02
C GLN A 111 -6.85 -3.95 -5.76
N ASP A 112 -5.63 -3.97 -5.19
CA ASP A 112 -4.45 -4.61 -5.78
C ASP A 112 -4.59 -6.14 -5.90
N CYS A 113 -5.55 -6.74 -5.21
CA CYS A 113 -5.50 -8.19 -5.03
C CYS A 113 -6.04 -9.03 -6.19
N LYS A 114 -6.91 -8.54 -7.11
CA LYS A 114 -7.62 -9.44 -8.07
C LYS A 114 -8.14 -8.88 -9.43
N GLY A 115 -7.72 -7.73 -9.98
CA GLY A 115 -8.30 -7.35 -11.31
C GLY A 115 -7.65 -6.25 -12.13
N TYR A 116 -7.47 -6.55 -13.43
CA TYR A 116 -6.65 -5.87 -14.45
C TYR A 116 -7.12 -4.47 -14.91
N SER A 117 -6.19 -3.56 -15.21
CA SER A 117 -6.39 -2.29 -15.94
C SER A 117 -5.10 -1.91 -16.68
N LYS A 118 -5.17 -1.10 -17.75
CA LYS A 118 -4.05 -0.74 -18.63
C LYS A 118 -3.56 0.68 -18.31
N ILE A 119 -2.25 0.87 -18.08
CA ILE A 119 -1.62 2.19 -17.91
C ILE A 119 -0.50 2.34 -18.94
N TYR A 120 -0.38 3.52 -19.53
CA TYR A 120 0.58 3.86 -20.57
C TYR A 120 1.54 4.93 -20.07
N TYR A 121 2.85 4.73 -20.23
CA TYR A 121 3.87 5.75 -19.95
C TYR A 121 4.42 6.27 -21.28
N LYS A 122 4.55 7.60 -21.41
CA LYS A 122 5.10 8.28 -22.59
C LYS A 122 6.29 9.14 -22.19
N LYS A 123 7.36 9.11 -23.00
CA LYS A 123 8.39 10.14 -22.95
C LYS A 123 7.87 11.42 -23.63
N PRO A 124 8.11 12.62 -23.08
CA PRO A 124 7.70 13.87 -23.72
C PRO A 124 8.17 13.93 -25.17
N GLY A 125 7.28 14.29 -26.10
CA GLY A 125 7.65 14.56 -27.50
C GLY A 125 7.62 13.40 -28.50
N LYS A 126 7.30 12.15 -28.13
CA LYS A 126 7.11 11.06 -29.12
C LYS A 126 5.66 10.58 -29.24
N PHE A 127 5.17 10.44 -30.47
CA PHE A 127 3.92 9.78 -30.85
C PHE A 127 4.27 8.35 -31.28
N ASP A 128 4.42 7.40 -30.33
CA ASP A 128 4.09 5.97 -30.57
C ASP A 128 4.39 5.05 -29.35
N PRO A 129 3.71 3.87 -29.27
CA PRO A 129 3.50 3.10 -28.03
C PRO A 129 4.51 1.96 -27.82
N GLU A 130 5.81 2.23 -27.95
CA GLU A 130 6.80 1.13 -28.07
C GLU A 130 7.17 0.43 -26.74
N PHE A 131 6.71 0.92 -25.58
CA PHE A 131 6.98 0.28 -24.28
C PHE A 131 5.72 0.21 -23.42
N VAL A 132 4.87 -0.79 -23.70
CA VAL A 132 3.68 -1.09 -22.91
C VAL A 132 3.94 -2.31 -22.03
N PHE A 133 4.48 -2.08 -20.83
CA PHE A 133 4.29 -3.06 -19.76
C PHE A 133 2.91 -2.83 -19.17
N GLN A 134 1.94 -3.68 -19.57
CA GLN A 134 0.59 -3.63 -19.05
C GLN A 134 0.61 -3.88 -17.54
N LYS A 135 0.33 -2.84 -16.75
CA LYS A 135 0.25 -2.94 -15.29
C LYS A 135 -1.09 -2.45 -14.78
N ILE A 136 -1.65 -3.23 -13.89
CA ILE A 136 -2.96 -3.09 -13.28
C ILE A 136 -2.81 -2.19 -12.05
N GLU A 137 -3.35 -0.97 -12.05
CA GLU A 137 -3.47 -0.22 -10.81
C GLU A 137 -4.85 0.44 -10.74
N LYS A 138 -5.62 0.13 -9.69
CA LYS A 138 -6.90 0.78 -9.40
C LYS A 138 -6.70 1.81 -8.29
N PHE A 139 -6.94 3.08 -8.60
CA PHE A 139 -6.61 4.22 -7.75
C PHE A 139 -7.54 4.43 -6.54
N CYS A 140 -8.56 3.59 -6.34
CA CYS A 140 -9.78 4.09 -5.69
C CYS A 140 -9.95 3.76 -4.20
N ASN A 141 -9.05 3.02 -3.55
CA ASN A 141 -9.08 2.91 -2.08
C ASN A 141 -7.68 2.58 -1.56
N LYS A 142 -7.03 3.56 -0.95
CA LYS A 142 -5.74 3.38 -0.30
C LYS A 142 -5.92 3.41 1.19
N PHE A 143 -5.20 2.55 1.89
CA PHE A 143 -5.01 2.68 3.34
C PHE A 143 -3.53 2.70 3.64
N MET A 144 -3.18 3.50 4.62
CA MET A 144 -1.80 3.61 5.06
C MET A 144 -1.60 2.74 6.29
N VAL A 145 -0.43 2.13 6.36
CA VAL A 145 -0.06 1.23 7.45
C VAL A 145 1.30 1.65 7.98
N VAL A 146 1.41 1.72 9.31
CA VAL A 146 2.67 1.81 10.05
C VAL A 146 3.08 0.42 10.45
N GLY A 147 4.35 0.09 10.23
CA GLY A 147 4.94 -1.12 10.75
C GLY A 147 6.30 -0.87 11.38
N ALA A 148 6.71 -1.82 12.21
CA ALA A 148 8.07 -1.89 12.71
C ALA A 148 8.63 -3.30 12.47
N LEU A 149 9.92 -3.38 12.20
CA LEU A 149 10.68 -4.61 12.01
C LEU A 149 11.87 -4.59 12.96
N GLY A 150 11.95 -5.56 13.86
CA GLY A 150 13.15 -5.81 14.67
C GLY A 150 13.82 -7.12 14.29
N GLY A 151 14.92 -7.47 14.96
CA GLY A 151 15.59 -8.77 14.77
C GLY A 151 14.70 -9.99 15.05
N ARG A 152 13.64 -9.83 15.86
CA ARG A 152 12.66 -10.90 16.16
C ARG A 152 11.45 -10.95 15.22
N GLY A 153 11.46 -10.17 14.14
CA GLY A 153 10.38 -10.10 13.18
C GLY A 153 9.63 -8.77 13.22
N THR A 154 8.42 -8.77 12.66
CA THR A 154 7.58 -7.57 12.58
C THR A 154 6.72 -7.38 13.83
N LEU A 155 6.60 -6.13 14.27
CA LEU A 155 5.56 -5.73 15.21
C LEU A 155 4.20 -5.64 14.46
N PRO A 156 3.07 -5.73 15.18
CA PRO A 156 1.74 -5.58 14.58
C PRO A 156 1.63 -4.32 13.74
N LEU A 157 1.04 -4.45 12.56
CA LEU A 157 0.85 -3.35 11.64
C LEU A 157 -0.36 -2.51 12.07
N ILE A 158 -0.12 -1.21 12.19
CA ILE A 158 -1.14 -0.26 12.64
C ILE A 158 -1.68 0.47 11.41
N GLN A 159 -2.95 0.26 11.09
CA GLN A 159 -3.61 1.06 10.06
C GLN A 159 -3.72 2.50 10.55
N VAL A 160 -3.21 3.44 9.75
CA VAL A 160 -3.35 4.87 9.98
C VAL A 160 -4.76 5.28 9.59
N PRO A 161 -5.56 5.85 10.52
CA PRO A 161 -6.86 6.37 10.18
C PRO A 161 -6.76 7.43 9.08
N THR A 162 -7.56 7.27 8.02
CA THR A 162 -7.58 8.19 6.87
C THR A 162 -8.03 9.60 7.25
N LYS A 163 -8.76 9.74 8.37
CA LYS A 163 -9.33 11.00 8.86
C LYS A 163 -8.41 11.80 9.78
N LEU A 164 -7.17 11.37 10.02
CA LEU A 164 -6.29 12.08 10.95
C LEU A 164 -6.07 13.56 10.57
N TYR A 165 -6.31 13.95 9.30
CA TYR A 165 -6.18 15.34 8.84
C TYR A 165 -7.24 15.71 7.78
N PRO A 166 -8.44 16.19 8.15
CA PRO A 166 -9.38 16.74 7.17
C PRO A 166 -8.74 17.97 6.50
N GLY A 167 -8.44 17.86 5.20
CA GLY A 167 -7.91 18.98 4.39
C GLY A 167 -6.39 19.02 4.19
N GLN A 168 -5.62 18.02 4.63
CA GLN A 168 -4.18 17.93 4.32
C GLN A 168 -3.83 16.58 3.69
N THR A 169 -3.43 16.58 2.41
CA THR A 169 -2.97 15.37 1.70
C THR A 169 -1.48 15.06 1.89
N ASP A 170 -0.71 15.95 2.53
CA ASP A 170 0.75 16.01 2.32
C ASP A 170 1.61 15.82 3.58
N ASN A 171 1.15 15.11 4.62
CA ASN A 171 1.98 14.88 5.82
C ASN A 171 1.82 13.47 6.40
N PHE A 172 2.80 12.58 6.19
CA PHE A 172 2.85 11.26 6.84
C PHE A 172 4.27 10.80 7.22
N VAL A 173 4.34 9.89 8.21
CA VAL A 173 5.46 9.54 9.12
C VAL A 173 6.30 8.32 8.66
N ARG A 174 7.27 8.47 7.74
CA ARG A 174 8.29 7.47 7.31
C ARG A 174 9.68 7.56 8.00
N HIS A 175 10.40 6.48 8.35
CA HIS A 175 11.87 6.57 8.64
C HIS A 175 12.71 6.81 7.37
N ASP A 176 12.37 7.88 6.68
CA ASP A 176 13.23 8.60 5.77
C ASP A 176 13.31 10.04 6.27
N ALA A 177 14.02 10.90 5.55
CA ALA A 177 14.15 12.29 5.94
C ALA A 177 12.87 13.13 5.76
N ALA A 178 11.65 12.54 5.83
CA ALA A 178 10.39 13.26 5.80
C ALA A 178 10.34 14.42 6.80
N SER A 179 9.64 15.48 6.40
CA SER A 179 9.47 16.72 7.19
C SER A 179 8.66 16.51 8.47
N SER A 180 7.79 15.50 8.51
CA SER A 180 6.96 15.17 9.67
C SER A 180 7.77 14.76 10.91
N PHE A 181 8.95 14.15 10.75
CA PHE A 181 9.84 13.77 11.88
C PHE A 181 10.63 14.93 12.44
N THR A 182 10.77 16.00 11.66
CA THR A 182 11.35 17.25 12.13
C THR A 182 10.33 18.13 12.84
N SER A 183 9.07 17.67 12.97
CA SER A 183 8.10 18.38 13.79
C SER A 183 8.56 18.42 15.25
N ARG A 184 8.33 19.57 15.90
CA ARG A 184 8.70 19.77 17.32
C ARG A 184 8.08 18.72 18.24
N LEU A 185 6.88 18.26 17.92
CA LEU A 185 6.18 17.23 18.67
C LEU A 185 6.91 15.89 18.56
N THR A 186 7.27 15.46 17.34
CA THR A 186 7.97 14.19 17.14
C THR A 186 9.36 14.19 17.76
N THR A 187 10.11 15.28 17.64
CA THR A 187 11.44 15.38 18.26
C THR A 187 11.36 15.37 19.79
N LYS A 188 10.36 16.05 20.37
CA LYS A 188 10.09 15.99 21.81
C LYS A 188 9.72 14.58 22.26
N SER A 189 8.76 13.92 21.61
CA SER A 189 8.38 12.55 21.94
C SER A 189 9.55 11.56 21.79
N ALA A 190 10.41 11.74 20.80
CA ALA A 190 11.61 10.94 20.63
C ALA A 190 12.61 11.14 21.79
N ALA A 191 12.80 12.39 22.24
CA ALA A 191 13.63 12.71 23.39
C ALA A 191 13.05 12.10 24.69
N ASP A 192 11.74 12.22 24.90
CA ASP A 192 11.04 11.64 26.05
C ASP A 192 11.19 10.11 26.07
N LEU A 193 10.99 9.44 24.92
CA LEU A 193 11.19 7.99 24.81
C LEU A 193 12.65 7.57 25.07
N LYS A 194 13.62 8.35 24.60
CA LYS A 194 15.04 8.13 24.89
C LYS A 194 15.33 8.25 26.39
N GLN A 195 14.74 9.24 27.06
CA GLN A 195 14.91 9.45 28.51
C GLN A 195 14.24 8.34 29.32
N ILE A 196 13.02 7.94 28.96
CA ILE A 196 12.22 6.96 29.71
C ILE A 196 12.74 5.54 29.48
N LEU A 197 13.03 5.17 28.24
CA LEU A 197 13.33 3.79 27.85
C LEU A 197 14.83 3.52 27.65
N GLY A 198 15.68 4.56 27.70
CA GLY A 198 17.11 4.43 27.41
C GLY A 198 17.41 4.03 25.96
N ILE A 199 16.47 4.24 25.04
CA ILE A 199 16.65 3.85 23.64
C ILE A 199 17.57 4.84 22.90
N ALA A 200 18.47 4.30 22.08
CA ALA A 200 19.24 5.10 21.14
C ALA A 200 18.44 5.30 19.85
N ILE A 201 18.24 6.56 19.45
CA ILE A 201 17.57 6.93 18.20
C ILE A 201 18.64 7.45 17.25
N ILE A 202 18.72 6.89 16.04
CA ILE A 202 19.68 7.28 15.01
C ILE A 202 19.36 8.72 14.56
N PRO A 203 20.33 9.65 14.59
CA PRO A 203 20.14 11.01 14.11
C PRO A 203 19.72 11.06 12.64
N LYS A 204 18.85 12.01 12.29
CA LYS A 204 18.39 12.21 10.90
C LYS A 204 19.55 12.44 9.91
N SER A 205 20.62 13.10 10.36
CA SER A 205 21.83 13.36 9.56
C SER A 205 22.57 12.08 9.13
N GLU A 206 22.39 10.98 9.84
CA GLU A 206 23.01 9.68 9.53
C GLU A 206 22.15 8.81 8.61
N ILE A 207 20.88 9.19 8.37
CA ILE A 207 19.97 8.43 7.51
C ILE A 207 20.06 9.01 6.08
N PRO A 208 20.48 8.23 5.08
CA PRO A 208 20.59 8.73 3.72
C PRO A 208 19.22 9.10 3.14
N VAL A 209 19.14 10.29 2.55
CA VAL A 209 17.91 10.82 1.94
C VAL A 209 17.55 10.03 0.68
N LYS A 210 16.26 9.70 0.50
CA LYS A 210 15.72 8.99 -0.69
C LYS A 210 16.32 7.59 -0.93
N SER A 211 16.64 6.86 0.13
CA SER A 211 17.26 5.53 0.02
C SER A 211 16.34 4.39 0.47
N PRO A 212 15.21 4.13 -0.21
CA PRO A 212 14.28 3.04 0.17
C PRO A 212 14.95 1.66 0.15
N ARG A 213 16.00 1.49 -0.68
CA ARG A 213 16.79 0.25 -0.74
C ARG A 213 17.58 -0.03 0.54
N THR A 214 17.84 1.00 1.35
CA THR A 214 18.59 0.88 2.62
C THR A 214 17.69 0.68 3.83
N SER A 215 16.36 0.75 3.67
CA SER A 215 15.40 0.47 4.74
C SER A 215 14.91 -0.98 4.61
N PRO A 216 15.28 -1.88 5.55
CA PRO A 216 14.74 -3.24 5.59
C PRO A 216 13.20 -3.25 5.69
N MET A 217 12.59 -2.24 6.30
CA MET A 217 11.13 -2.14 6.34
C MET A 217 10.53 -1.93 4.93
N ASP A 218 11.10 -1.01 4.14
CA ASP A 218 10.61 -0.71 2.79
C ASP A 218 10.92 -1.83 1.81
N PHE A 219 12.17 -2.29 1.78
CA PHE A 219 12.64 -3.28 0.81
C PHE A 219 12.14 -4.68 1.13
N PHE A 220 12.23 -5.10 2.39
CA PHE A 220 11.96 -6.48 2.78
C PHE A 220 10.53 -6.65 3.30
N ALA A 221 10.16 -5.99 4.41
CA ALA A 221 8.86 -6.24 5.05
C ALA A 221 7.68 -5.82 4.17
N PHE A 222 7.64 -4.57 3.72
CA PHE A 222 6.57 -4.09 2.85
C PHE A 222 6.65 -4.65 1.44
N GLY A 223 7.86 -4.89 0.92
CA GLY A 223 8.07 -5.56 -0.35
C GLY A 223 7.41 -6.94 -0.40
N LEU A 224 7.74 -7.80 0.57
CA LEU A 224 7.14 -9.14 0.68
C LEU A 224 5.64 -9.10 0.94
N LEU A 225 5.18 -8.21 1.82
CA LEU A 225 3.76 -8.07 2.11
C LEU A 225 2.96 -7.68 0.86
N LYS A 226 3.47 -6.75 0.05
CA LYS A 226 2.83 -6.36 -1.22
C LYS A 226 2.80 -7.48 -2.25
N GLN A 227 3.77 -8.39 -2.25
CA GLN A 227 3.77 -9.55 -3.16
C GLN A 227 2.69 -10.59 -2.81
N LYS A 228 2.15 -10.54 -1.59
CA LYS A 228 1.20 -11.55 -1.08
C LYS A 228 -0.23 -11.09 -1.02
N LEU A 229 -0.43 -9.78 -1.08
CA LEU A 229 -1.74 -9.15 -1.23
C LEU A 229 -2.14 -9.16 -2.71
#